data_AF-A0A094S2T8-F1
#
_entry.id   AF-A0A094S2T8-F1
#
_cell.length_a   1.000
_cell.length_b   1.000
_cell.length_c   1.000
_cell.angle_alpha   90.00
_cell.angle_beta   90.00
_cell.angle_gamma   90.00
#
_symmetry.space_group_name_H-M   'P 1'
#
loop_
_entity.id
_entity.type
_entity.pdbx_description
1 polymer ?
#
loop_
_entity_poly.entity_id
_entity_poly.type
_entity_poly.pdbx_seq_one_letter_code
_entity_poly.pdbx_strand_id
1 'polypeptide(L)'
;MTNTKRLLSIALCAIALTSCATEITGSTESTVVPVTTTTIPVAPTGSIISLLQQLIPVADGLGQAVVDGESKLAKEKVAQADAILLAIEPLILESEIDILESVQRVVRLMQTAVERKRPADADKALRFIPLIIDATTPLLNL
;
A
#
# COMPACT_ATOMS: atom_id res chain seq x y z
N MET A 1 38.31 38.91 -34.63
CA MET A 1 38.21 39.39 -33.24
C MET A 1 37.24 38.47 -32.50
N THR A 2 37.79 37.49 -31.77
CA THR A 2 37.68 37.28 -30.29
C THR A 2 36.47 36.40 -29.93
N ASN A 3 36.54 35.06 -29.99
CA ASN A 3 37.17 34.08 -29.07
C ASN A 3 36.85 34.27 -27.59
N THR A 4 36.08 33.33 -27.03
CA THR A 4 36.17 32.95 -25.60
C THR A 4 35.82 31.47 -25.42
N LYS A 5 36.86 30.64 -25.34
CA LYS A 5 36.84 29.34 -24.68
C LYS A 5 37.05 29.59 -23.19
N ARG A 6 36.32 28.91 -22.30
CA ARG A 6 36.81 28.62 -20.94
C ARG A 6 36.45 27.19 -20.53
N LEU A 7 37.52 26.45 -20.31
CA LEU A 7 37.64 25.09 -19.84
C LEU A 7 37.98 25.10 -18.34
N LEU A 8 37.85 23.92 -17.70
CA LEU A 8 38.41 23.48 -16.41
C LEU A 8 37.78 24.14 -15.13
N SER A 9 37.66 23.48 -13.97
CA SER A 9 38.12 22.16 -13.52
C SER A 9 37.46 21.75 -12.20
N ILE A 10 37.54 20.45 -11.94
CA ILE A 10 37.18 19.66 -10.75
C ILE A 10 37.88 20.15 -9.46
N ALA A 11 37.16 20.11 -8.33
CA ALA A 11 37.75 20.10 -7.00
C ALA A 11 37.14 18.95 -6.17
N LEU A 12 37.90 17.86 -6.05
CA LEU A 12 37.66 16.71 -5.19
C LEU A 12 38.33 16.98 -3.84
N CYS A 13 37.55 17.23 -2.78
CA CYS A 13 38.09 17.31 -1.42
C CYS A 13 37.96 15.95 -0.73
N ALA A 14 39.07 15.20 -0.69
CA ALA A 14 39.24 14.09 0.25
C ALA A 14 39.67 14.67 1.60
N ILE A 15 38.83 14.52 2.63
CA ILE A 15 39.17 14.89 4.01
C ILE A 15 39.55 13.61 4.75
N ALA A 16 40.78 13.60 5.27
CA ALA A 16 41.40 12.49 5.97
C ALA A 16 40.78 12.24 7.35
N LEU A 17 40.69 10.95 7.70
CA LEU A 17 40.32 10.43 9.00
C LEU A 17 41.37 10.76 10.07
N THR A 18 40.93 11.25 11.22
CA THR A 18 41.70 11.26 12.47
C THR A 18 40.76 10.78 13.58
N SER A 19 41.11 9.61 14.13
CA SER A 19 40.44 9.01 15.28
C SER A 19 41.12 9.48 16.56
N CYS A 20 40.34 9.93 17.53
CA CYS A 20 40.73 9.86 18.94
C CYS A 20 39.62 9.12 19.69
N ALA A 21 40.01 7.96 20.21
CA ALA A 21 39.21 7.11 21.08
C ALA A 21 38.97 7.84 22.41
N THR A 22 37.71 7.82 22.87
CA THR A 22 37.35 8.16 24.24
C THR A 22 36.88 6.87 24.90
N GLU A 23 37.58 6.41 25.94
CA GLU A 23 37.15 5.29 26.77
C GLU A 23 36.08 5.79 27.75
N ILE A 24 34.89 5.17 27.72
CA ILE A 24 33.88 5.32 28.77
C ILE A 24 33.88 4.04 29.59
N THR A 25 34.35 4.17 30.83
CA THR A 25 34.28 3.17 31.89
C THR A 25 32.83 3.00 32.35
N GLY A 26 32.30 1.80 32.15
CA GLY A 26 31.28 1.19 33.01
C GLY A 26 29.88 1.80 33.00
N SER A 27 28.97 1.17 32.26
CA SER A 27 27.65 0.86 32.79
C SER A 27 27.18 -0.44 32.16
N THR A 28 26.70 -1.36 32.99
CA THR A 28 26.09 -2.62 32.53
C THR A 28 24.81 -2.28 31.78
N GLU A 29 24.91 -2.03 30.48
CA GLU A 29 23.74 -2.02 29.60
C GLU A 29 23.23 -3.45 29.47
N SER A 30 22.07 -3.69 30.07
CA SER A 30 21.26 -4.85 29.75
C SER A 30 20.88 -4.75 28.29
N THR A 31 21.54 -5.53 27.43
CA THR A 31 21.15 -5.74 26.04
C THR A 31 19.77 -6.38 26.02
N VAL A 32 18.73 -5.55 26.04
CA VAL A 32 17.40 -5.96 25.60
C VAL A 32 17.50 -6.02 24.08
N VAL A 33 17.68 -7.22 23.57
CA VAL A 33 17.52 -7.53 22.14
C VAL A 33 16.21 -6.88 21.68
N PRO A 34 16.21 -6.01 20.66
CA PRO A 34 14.97 -5.50 20.11
C PRO A 34 14.22 -6.72 19.56
N VAL A 35 13.13 -7.09 20.23
CA VAL A 35 12.20 -8.08 19.70
C VAL A 35 11.56 -7.42 18.48
N THR A 36 12.10 -7.70 17.29
CA THR A 36 11.42 -7.44 16.03
C THR A 36 10.19 -8.33 16.05
N THR A 37 9.07 -7.78 16.52
CA THR A 37 7.77 -8.42 16.39
C THR A 37 7.44 -8.37 14.92
N THR A 38 7.73 -9.45 14.20
CA THR A 38 7.21 -9.66 12.86
C THR A 38 5.71 -9.86 13.00
N THR A 39 4.95 -8.76 12.95
CA THR A 39 3.51 -8.81 12.83
C THR A 39 3.20 -9.41 11.47
N ILE A 40 2.93 -10.71 11.45
CA ILE A 40 2.40 -11.37 10.26
C ILE A 40 1.04 -10.71 10.00
N PRO A 41 0.84 -10.04 8.85
CA PRO A 41 -0.47 -9.49 8.52
C PRO A 41 -1.47 -10.65 8.51
N VAL A 42 -2.50 -10.55 9.34
CA VAL A 42 -3.57 -11.55 9.40
C VAL A 42 -4.24 -11.58 8.04
N ALA A 43 -4.32 -12.76 7.42
CA ALA A 43 -5.00 -12.92 6.14
C ALA A 43 -6.47 -12.46 6.27
N PRO A 44 -7.02 -11.72 5.29
CA PRO A 44 -8.43 -11.34 5.31
C PRO A 44 -9.33 -12.57 5.45
N THR A 45 -10.28 -12.53 6.38
CA THR A 45 -11.25 -13.60 6.62
C THR A 45 -12.62 -13.00 6.93
N GLY A 46 -13.68 -13.80 6.74
CA GLY A 46 -15.05 -13.40 7.06
C GLY A 46 -16.07 -13.86 6.02
N SER A 47 -17.31 -13.40 6.17
CA SER A 47 -18.36 -13.53 5.16
C SER A 47 -18.10 -12.62 3.96
N ILE A 48 -18.83 -12.84 2.85
CA ILE A 48 -18.80 -11.96 1.67
C ILE A 48 -18.99 -10.50 2.05
N ILE A 49 -20.02 -10.17 2.86
CA ILE A 49 -20.27 -8.79 3.30
C ILE A 49 -19.12 -8.24 4.14
N SER A 50 -18.56 -9.03 5.07
CA SER A 50 -17.43 -8.58 5.90
C SER A 50 -16.20 -8.28 5.05
N LEU A 51 -15.89 -9.13 4.07
CA LEU A 51 -14.76 -8.94 3.17
C LEU A 51 -14.97 -7.72 2.24
N LEU A 52 -16.18 -7.48 1.75
CA LEU A 52 -16.50 -6.25 1.01
C LEU A 52 -16.35 -5.00 1.88
N GLN A 53 -16.79 -5.06 3.14
CA GLN A 53 -16.61 -3.96 4.09
C GLN A 53 -15.13 -3.67 4.38
N GLN A 54 -14.28 -4.70 4.41
CA GLN A 54 -12.83 -4.53 4.55
C GLN A 54 -12.19 -3.77 3.37
N LEU A 55 -12.78 -3.78 2.17
CA LEU A 55 -12.26 -2.98 1.04
C LEU A 55 -12.41 -1.47 1.26
N ILE A 56 -13.38 -1.01 2.05
CA ILE A 56 -13.65 0.42 2.27
C ILE A 56 -12.43 1.15 2.85
N PRO A 57 -11.89 0.78 4.03
CA PRO A 57 -10.72 1.46 4.59
C PRO A 57 -9.44 1.25 3.76
N VAL A 58 -9.39 0.21 2.92
CA VAL A 58 -8.25 -0.02 2.02
C VAL A 58 -8.27 1.00 0.87
N ALA A 59 -9.44 1.20 0.24
CA ALA A 59 -9.64 2.20 -0.81
C ALA A 59 -9.63 3.65 -0.28
N ASP A 60 -10.04 3.85 0.98
CA ASP A 60 -10.00 5.16 1.62
C ASP A 60 -8.57 5.70 1.73
N GLY A 61 -8.40 6.97 1.41
CA GLY A 61 -7.09 7.64 1.35
C GLY A 61 -6.12 7.14 0.27
N LEU A 62 -6.46 6.13 -0.54
CA LEU A 62 -5.56 5.61 -1.59
C LEU A 62 -5.29 6.68 -2.66
N GLY A 63 -6.32 7.43 -3.08
CA GLY A 63 -6.15 8.54 -4.03
C GLY A 63 -5.18 9.60 -3.51
N GLN A 64 -5.29 9.95 -2.23
CA GLN A 64 -4.39 10.92 -1.59
C GLN A 64 -2.95 10.40 -1.50
N ALA A 65 -2.76 9.13 -1.11
CA ALA A 65 -1.43 8.50 -1.10
C ALA A 65 -0.78 8.49 -2.50
N VAL A 66 -1.58 8.38 -3.57
CA VAL A 66 -1.10 8.50 -4.96
C VAL A 66 -0.67 9.94 -5.27
N VAL A 67 -1.46 10.95 -4.86
CA VAL A 67 -1.16 12.39 -5.03
C VAL A 67 0.12 12.77 -4.29
N ASP A 68 0.27 12.33 -3.04
CA ASP A 68 1.39 12.68 -2.17
C ASP A 68 2.67 11.89 -2.49
N GLY A 69 2.60 10.97 -3.46
CA GLY A 69 3.76 10.18 -3.89
C GLY A 69 4.15 9.08 -2.91
N GLU A 70 3.30 8.74 -1.94
CA GLU A 70 3.50 7.72 -0.91
C GLU A 70 3.44 6.30 -1.49
N SER A 71 4.41 5.97 -2.35
CA SER A 71 4.37 4.78 -3.19
C SER A 71 4.44 3.47 -2.41
N LYS A 72 5.00 3.48 -1.19
CA LYS A 72 4.98 2.31 -0.30
C LYS A 72 3.58 2.04 0.23
N LEU A 73 2.93 3.07 0.80
CA LEU A 73 1.56 2.97 1.33
C LEU A 73 0.56 2.58 0.24
N ALA A 74 0.66 3.23 -0.93
CA ALA A 74 -0.23 2.95 -2.05
C ALA A 74 -0.13 1.49 -2.53
N LYS A 75 1.09 0.95 -2.63
CA LYS A 75 1.31 -0.46 -2.99
C LYS A 75 0.82 -1.43 -1.91
N GLU A 76 1.01 -1.08 -0.64
CA GLU A 76 0.52 -1.89 0.48
C GLU A 76 -1.02 -1.98 0.47
N LYS A 77 -1.71 -0.86 0.24
CA LYS A 77 -3.17 -0.83 0.07
C LYS A 77 -3.64 -1.69 -1.11
N VAL A 78 -2.95 -1.63 -2.26
CA VAL A 78 -3.28 -2.52 -3.40
C VAL A 78 -3.07 -4.00 -3.03
N ALA A 79 -1.97 -4.34 -2.37
CA ALA A 79 -1.73 -5.71 -1.92
C ALA A 79 -2.79 -6.22 -0.94
N GLN A 80 -3.29 -5.35 -0.04
CA GLN A 80 -4.42 -5.69 0.83
C GLN A 80 -5.71 -5.92 0.05
N ALA A 81 -6.00 -5.10 -0.97
CA ALA A 81 -7.16 -5.29 -1.83
C ALA A 81 -7.09 -6.60 -2.64
N ASP A 82 -5.91 -6.95 -3.16
CA ASP A 82 -5.66 -8.21 -3.85
C ASP A 82 -5.87 -9.41 -2.90
N ALA A 83 -5.38 -9.31 -1.66
CA ALA A 83 -5.58 -10.35 -0.65
C ALA A 83 -7.07 -10.53 -0.29
N ILE A 84 -7.84 -9.44 -0.22
CA ILE A 84 -9.29 -9.51 0.01
C ILE A 84 -10.00 -10.16 -1.19
N LEU A 85 -9.60 -9.83 -2.42
CA LEU A 85 -10.17 -10.45 -3.62
C LEU A 85 -9.91 -11.96 -3.64
N LEU A 86 -8.69 -12.39 -3.33
CA LEU A 86 -8.34 -13.80 -3.22
C LEU A 86 -9.17 -14.54 -2.16
N ALA A 87 -9.49 -13.87 -1.05
CA ALA A 87 -10.30 -14.45 0.02
C ALA A 87 -11.80 -14.52 -0.33
N ILE A 88 -12.34 -13.50 -1.00
CA ILE A 88 -13.79 -13.38 -1.28
C ILE A 88 -14.23 -14.15 -2.51
N GLU A 89 -13.36 -14.31 -3.52
CA GLU A 89 -13.65 -15.00 -4.78
C GLU A 89 -14.26 -16.40 -4.60
N PRO A 90 -13.67 -17.34 -3.83
CA PRO A 90 -14.26 -18.66 -3.64
C PRO A 90 -15.64 -18.61 -2.98
N LEU A 91 -15.85 -17.66 -2.05
CA LEU A 91 -17.14 -17.52 -1.36
C LEU A 91 -18.23 -17.04 -2.33
N ILE A 92 -17.91 -16.08 -3.21
CA ILE A 92 -18.83 -15.58 -4.23
C ILE A 92 -19.21 -16.71 -5.18
N LEU A 93 -18.22 -17.48 -5.66
CA LEU A 93 -18.44 -18.60 -6.56
C LEU A 93 -19.32 -19.70 -5.94
N GLU A 94 -19.12 -20.00 -4.65
CA GLU A 94 -19.94 -20.99 -3.92
C GLU A 94 -21.38 -20.50 -3.69
N SER A 95 -21.58 -19.20 -3.49
CA SER A 95 -22.91 -18.60 -3.27
C SER A 95 -23.73 -18.38 -4.55
N GLU A 96 -23.15 -18.64 -5.74
CA GLU A 96 -23.79 -18.48 -7.06
C GLU A 96 -24.35 -17.06 -7.36
N ILE A 97 -23.94 -16.04 -6.62
CA ILE A 97 -24.32 -14.64 -6.87
C ILE A 97 -23.44 -14.00 -7.96
N ASP A 98 -24.04 -13.20 -8.82
CA ASP A 98 -23.34 -12.53 -9.92
C ASP A 98 -22.77 -11.16 -9.52
N ILE A 99 -21.72 -11.17 -8.67
CA ILE A 99 -21.03 -9.94 -8.25
C ILE A 99 -19.51 -9.96 -8.47
N LEU A 100 -18.93 -11.11 -8.83
CA LEU A 100 -17.47 -11.29 -8.89
C LEU A 100 -16.80 -10.26 -9.81
N GLU A 101 -17.36 -10.02 -10.99
CA GLU A 101 -16.84 -9.05 -11.95
C GLU A 101 -16.81 -7.62 -11.39
N SER A 102 -17.83 -7.27 -10.60
CA SER A 102 -17.91 -5.96 -9.93
C SER A 102 -16.85 -5.81 -8.84
N VAL A 103 -16.60 -6.84 -8.04
CA VAL A 103 -15.53 -6.83 -7.01
C VAL A 103 -14.16 -6.73 -7.68
N GLN A 104 -13.91 -7.55 -8.70
CA GLN A 104 -12.66 -7.50 -9.47
C GLN A 104 -12.45 -6.13 -10.12
N ARG A 105 -13.52 -5.48 -10.60
CA ARG A 105 -13.45 -4.13 -11.20
C ARG A 105 -13.01 -3.08 -10.19
N VAL A 106 -13.47 -3.15 -8.93
CA VAL A 106 -13.02 -2.25 -7.86
C VAL A 106 -11.52 -2.42 -7.61
N VAL A 107 -11.04 -3.65 -7.48
CA VAL A 107 -9.60 -3.92 -7.26
C VAL A 107 -8.76 -3.45 -8.46
N ARG A 108 -9.21 -3.68 -9.70
CA ARG A 108 -8.55 -3.16 -10.91
C ARG A 108 -8.47 -1.63 -10.93
N LEU A 109 -9.47 -0.92 -10.43
CA LEU A 109 -9.42 0.54 -10.32
C LEU A 109 -8.36 0.99 -9.32
N MET A 110 -8.23 0.30 -8.18
CA MET A 110 -7.19 0.57 -7.18
C MET A 110 -5.78 0.32 -7.75
N GLN A 111 -5.59 -0.81 -8.43
CA GLN A 111 -4.33 -1.12 -9.15
C GLN A 111 -4.00 -0.03 -10.17
N THR A 112 -4.97 0.33 -11.03
CA THR A 112 -4.80 1.37 -12.05
C THR A 112 -4.45 2.73 -11.45
N ALA A 113 -5.05 3.09 -10.31
CA ALA A 113 -4.75 4.33 -9.62
C ALA A 113 -3.27 4.43 -9.24
N VAL A 114 -2.70 3.34 -8.73
CA VAL A 114 -1.29 3.28 -8.29
C VAL A 114 -0.34 3.18 -9.48
N GLU A 115 -0.61 2.27 -10.41
CA GLU A 115 0.26 2.00 -11.57
C GLU A 115 0.35 3.19 -12.52
N ARG A 116 -0.79 3.86 -12.74
CA ARG A 116 -0.90 4.96 -13.71
C ARG A 116 -0.88 6.34 -13.07
N LYS A 117 -0.70 6.43 -11.74
CA LYS A 117 -0.77 7.68 -10.96
C LYS A 117 -2.08 8.43 -11.22
N ARG A 118 -3.21 7.71 -11.22
CA ARG A 118 -4.56 8.20 -11.50
C ARG A 118 -5.42 8.18 -10.22
N PRO A 119 -5.30 9.15 -9.31
CA PRO A 119 -5.99 9.13 -8.02
C PRO A 119 -7.52 9.03 -8.13
N ALA A 120 -8.11 9.59 -9.19
CA ALA A 120 -9.55 9.51 -9.44
C ALA A 120 -10.08 8.06 -9.65
N ASP A 121 -9.24 7.11 -10.06
CA ASP A 121 -9.65 5.71 -10.16
C ASP A 121 -9.82 5.10 -8.76
N ALA A 122 -9.01 5.48 -7.78
CA ALA A 122 -9.17 5.07 -6.39
C ALA A 122 -10.44 5.67 -5.75
N ASP A 123 -10.73 6.94 -6.01
CA ASP A 123 -11.97 7.59 -5.55
C ASP A 123 -13.21 6.90 -6.12
N LYS A 124 -13.14 6.46 -7.39
CA LYS A 124 -14.20 5.68 -8.02
C LYS A 124 -14.36 4.31 -7.36
N ALA A 125 -13.25 3.63 -7.07
CA ALA A 125 -13.27 2.35 -6.35
C ALA A 125 -13.98 2.50 -5.00
N LEU A 126 -13.60 3.51 -4.20
CA LEU A 126 -14.19 3.80 -2.89
C LEU A 126 -15.71 4.02 -2.98
N ARG A 127 -16.19 4.71 -4.02
CA ARG A 127 -17.62 4.95 -4.25
C ARG A 127 -18.39 3.71 -4.70
N PHE A 128 -17.74 2.75 -5.37
CA PHE A 128 -18.41 1.55 -5.88
C PHE A 128 -18.55 0.45 -4.83
N ILE A 129 -17.64 0.34 -3.86
CA ILE A 129 -17.72 -0.67 -2.79
C ILE A 129 -19.07 -0.67 -2.05
N PRO A 130 -19.59 0.46 -1.53
CA PRO A 130 -20.89 0.45 -0.85
C PRO A 130 -22.05 0.05 -1.78
N LEU A 131 -21.99 0.42 -3.07
CA LEU A 131 -23.02 0.01 -4.04
C LEU A 131 -23.04 -1.51 -4.25
N ILE A 132 -21.88 -2.16 -4.25
CA ILE A 132 -21.79 -3.62 -4.32
C ILE A 132 -22.36 -4.25 -3.06
N ILE A 133 -22.03 -3.71 -1.87
CA ILE A 133 -22.56 -4.20 -0.58
C ILE A 133 -24.08 -4.10 -0.56
N ASP A 134 -24.65 -2.96 -0.95
CA ASP A 134 -26.09 -2.73 -0.97
C ASP A 134 -26.80 -3.70 -1.91
N ALA A 135 -26.23 -3.95 -3.10
CA ALA A 135 -26.78 -4.89 -4.07
C ALA A 135 -26.66 -6.36 -3.61
N THR A 136 -25.59 -6.69 -2.87
CA THR A 136 -25.26 -8.06 -2.45
C THR A 136 -26.05 -8.50 -1.21
N THR A 137 -26.28 -7.58 -0.28
CA THR A 137 -26.96 -7.85 1.00
C THR A 137 -28.29 -8.58 0.85
N PRO A 138 -29.24 -8.16 -0.02
CA PRO A 138 -30.48 -8.89 -0.18
C PRO A 138 -30.28 -10.28 -0.82
N LEU A 139 -29.27 -10.47 -1.67
CA LEU A 139 -29.03 -11.75 -2.37
C LEU A 139 -28.56 -12.86 -1.43
N LEU A 140 -27.87 -12.51 -0.33
CA LEU A 140 -27.35 -13.46 0.66
C LEU A 140 -28.34 -13.78 1.78
N ASN A 141 -29.50 -13.11 1.82
CA ASN A 141 -30.55 -13.31 2.82
C ASN A 141 -31.80 -14.01 2.23
N LEU A 142 -31.69 -14.56 1.02
CA LEU A 142 -32.70 -15.37 0.34
C LEU A 142 -32.47 -16.86 0.63
#